data_AF-A0A1V4V1A8-F1
#
_entry.id   AF-A0A1V4V1A8-F1
#
_cell.length_a   1.000
_cell.length_b   1.000
_cell.length_c   1.000
_cell.angle_alpha   90.00
_cell.angle_beta   90.00
_cell.angle_gamma   90.00
#
_symmetry.space_group_name_H-M   'P 1'
#
loop_
_entity.id
_entity.type
_entity.pdbx_description
1 polymer ?
#
loop_
_entity_poly.entity_id
_entity_poly.type
_entity_poly.pdbx_seq_one_letter_code
_entity_poly.pdbx_strand_id
1 'polypeptide(L)'
;MEGADLCISGDGKDDISGGDGVFDGIYYNLMLDRTFLGIYDSISRSAHYHGINCKLSGSVYVVSEIDGAVPLIHGPRSCAFHQRLSPRKLHSPVYNMACTNLEEGDIIYGGEAKLRRSICEVYNRYQPSLIVVLPTCISGLMGEDVLSVAKDVEQTLPCNVVYVPSEGFAHRDRDSIDSIMQYVATSWKKTSKEFDFRGCGQVDALKAIAEQLMEEQDVIENSVNLESTGRYTYGFNLEIQEYRRILAKMGTSINAVIPTSTVEWIKRAPAAQLNVVRSRTPRWADHMRDEFGIDQIKKWPHHSGIDGIGSFFLDLGSKLGLDGEAEEAIDGEKKRVSEELAKIRQILSAYDFAITSQNLVFNPYRAKVYLEDLRVPLKYICIDSRVLNRLKVSQATRNMMIKNMNSMFEELDSNFQVLMDPSAEELHNVAKKVDYVLGEFITSPVYEKADEIPILDVTPLSDLLYRTSFGIIVELGRRLVRMTNSPGRNKRHLIVSRFDYDSPYYPMLKDSRITSSISMWHGIWRANSMRGGS
;
A
#
# COMPACT_ATOMS: atom_id res chain seq x y z
N MET A 1 27.64 5.62 -18.70
CA MET A 1 26.52 5.70 -17.71
C MET A 1 25.50 6.73 -18.19
N GLU A 2 25.05 6.64 -19.45
CA GLU A 2 24.20 7.65 -20.11
C GLU A 2 22.79 7.13 -20.47
N GLY A 3 22.46 5.89 -20.11
CA GLY A 3 21.19 5.23 -20.48
C GLY A 3 20.32 4.82 -19.29
N ALA A 4 20.19 5.67 -18.27
CA ALA A 4 19.26 5.41 -17.17
C ALA A 4 17.96 6.22 -17.41
N ASP A 5 16.92 5.52 -17.85
CA ASP A 5 15.60 6.08 -18.10
C ASP A 5 14.98 6.68 -16.83
N LEU A 6 14.30 7.82 -17.01
CA LEU A 6 13.42 8.39 -16.00
C LEU A 6 12.02 7.78 -16.03
N CYS A 7 11.62 7.25 -17.20
CA CYS A 7 10.43 6.44 -17.33
C CYS A 7 10.71 5.06 -16.74
N ILE A 8 9.98 4.74 -15.67
CA ILE A 8 10.04 3.40 -15.07
C ILE A 8 9.15 2.43 -15.87
N SER A 9 8.30 2.94 -16.74
CA SER A 9 7.63 2.10 -17.71
C SER A 9 8.57 1.76 -18.88
N GLY A 10 8.95 0.49 -18.96
CA GLY A 10 9.40 -0.05 -20.24
C GLY A 10 8.24 -0.02 -21.24
N ASP A 11 8.58 -0.03 -22.53
CA ASP A 11 7.66 -0.14 -23.68
C ASP A 11 6.71 -1.34 -23.53
N GLY A 12 5.68 -1.19 -22.71
CA GLY A 12 4.57 -2.10 -22.57
C GLY A 12 3.52 -1.71 -23.59
N LYS A 13 3.78 -1.97 -24.89
CA LYS A 13 2.64 -2.40 -25.71
C LYS A 13 2.02 -3.55 -24.94
N ASP A 14 0.75 -3.44 -24.61
CA ASP A 14 -0.04 -4.40 -23.83
C ASP A 14 -0.05 -5.81 -24.47
N ASP A 15 1.09 -6.48 -24.46
CA ASP A 15 1.22 -7.88 -24.86
C ASP A 15 1.55 -8.70 -23.62
N ILE A 16 0.55 -8.77 -22.74
CA ILE A 16 0.46 -9.76 -21.65
C ILE A 16 -0.38 -10.94 -22.16
N SER A 17 -0.27 -11.25 -23.45
CA SER A 17 -0.83 -12.46 -24.05
C SER A 17 0.26 -13.52 -24.11
N GLY A 18 0.24 -14.46 -23.15
CA GLY A 18 1.05 -15.68 -23.24
C GLY A 18 1.67 -16.14 -21.92
N GLY A 19 1.20 -17.28 -21.44
CA GLY A 19 1.92 -18.12 -20.47
C GLY A 19 1.06 -18.59 -19.31
N ASP A 20 0.56 -19.82 -19.40
CA ASP A 20 -0.07 -20.53 -18.29
C ASP A 20 0.89 -20.64 -17.09
N GLY A 21 0.49 -20.03 -15.98
CA GLY A 21 0.38 -20.71 -14.68
C GLY A 21 1.63 -21.16 -13.91
N VAL A 22 2.86 -21.03 -14.42
CA VAL A 22 4.07 -21.39 -13.64
C VAL A 22 5.15 -20.33 -13.81
N PHE A 23 5.18 -19.36 -12.90
CA PHE A 23 6.25 -18.36 -12.84
C PHE A 23 7.50 -18.97 -12.17
N ASP A 24 8.59 -18.98 -12.94
CA ASP A 24 9.87 -19.63 -12.66
C ASP A 24 10.64 -19.02 -11.47
N GLY A 25 11.62 -19.77 -10.95
CA GLY A 25 12.42 -19.48 -9.75
C GLY A 25 13.12 -18.12 -9.71
N ILE A 26 13.19 -17.39 -10.83
CA ILE A 26 13.77 -16.04 -10.93
C ILE A 26 12.96 -15.01 -10.16
N TYR A 27 11.62 -14.99 -10.25
CA TYR A 27 10.79 -14.05 -9.47
C TYR A 27 10.80 -14.39 -7.97
N TYR A 28 10.96 -15.68 -7.65
CA TYR A 28 11.15 -16.17 -6.29
C TYR A 28 12.49 -15.71 -5.70
N ASN A 29 13.57 -15.81 -6.48
CA ASN A 29 14.89 -15.32 -6.09
C ASN A 29 14.92 -13.79 -6.04
N LEU A 30 14.20 -13.09 -6.92
CA LEU A 30 14.04 -11.64 -6.82
C LEU A 30 13.29 -11.25 -5.54
N MET A 31 12.22 -11.97 -5.15
CA MET A 31 11.55 -11.80 -3.85
C MET A 31 12.45 -12.12 -2.67
N LEU A 32 13.30 -13.14 -2.73
CA LEU A 32 14.28 -13.46 -1.69
C LEU A 32 15.49 -12.52 -1.65
N ASP A 33 15.94 -12.00 -2.78
CA ASP A 33 17.00 -10.99 -2.89
C ASP A 33 16.48 -9.61 -2.44
N ARG A 34 15.20 -9.32 -2.69
CA ARG A 34 14.43 -8.20 -2.10
C ARG A 34 14.31 -8.31 -0.58
N THR A 35 14.34 -9.54 -0.06
CA THR A 35 14.41 -9.88 1.36
C THR A 35 15.89 -9.65 1.79
N PHE A 36 16.89 -10.14 1.07
CA PHE A 36 18.34 -10.11 1.38
C PHE A 36 19.00 -8.74 1.67
N LEU A 37 18.43 -7.62 1.23
CA LEU A 37 19.01 -6.28 1.42
C LEU A 37 18.74 -5.64 2.80
N GLY A 38 18.10 -6.34 3.74
CA GLY A 38 17.93 -5.80 5.09
C GLY A 38 16.78 -4.80 5.24
N ILE A 39 16.00 -4.56 4.18
CA ILE A 39 14.89 -3.60 4.17
C ILE A 39 13.58 -4.40 4.02
N TYR A 40 13.13 -4.97 5.13
CA TYR A 40 12.06 -5.97 5.22
C TYR A 40 10.72 -5.40 5.72
N ASP A 41 10.43 -4.12 5.53
CA ASP A 41 9.19 -3.57 6.05
C ASP A 41 7.98 -3.97 5.18
N SER A 42 6.78 -3.99 5.77
CA SER A 42 5.55 -3.66 5.04
C SER A 42 5.68 -2.21 4.59
N ILE A 43 6.41 -2.04 3.50
CA ILE A 43 6.99 -0.84 2.92
C ILE A 43 6.13 0.42 3.01
N SER A 44 4.81 0.29 2.96
CA SER A 44 3.89 1.40 3.04
C SER A 44 3.74 2.00 4.45
N ARG A 45 4.00 1.23 5.53
CA ARG A 45 3.61 1.58 6.90
C ARG A 45 4.73 1.96 7.84
N SER A 46 5.82 1.22 7.98
CA SER A 46 6.93 1.74 8.80
C SER A 46 7.58 2.93 8.11
N ALA A 47 7.46 3.07 6.79
CA ALA A 47 7.74 4.31 6.07
C ALA A 47 6.84 5.51 6.44
N HIS A 48 5.57 5.28 6.80
CA HIS A 48 4.71 6.33 7.37
C HIS A 48 5.13 6.71 8.79
N TYR A 49 5.78 5.80 9.52
CA TYR A 49 6.20 6.03 10.90
C TYR A 49 7.64 6.52 11.04
N HIS A 50 8.52 6.18 10.09
CA HIS A 50 9.98 6.33 10.21
C HIS A 50 10.67 6.95 8.97
N GLY A 51 10.01 7.03 7.81
CA GLY A 51 10.55 7.71 6.63
C GLY A 51 10.21 9.20 6.59
N ILE A 52 10.91 9.98 5.77
CA ILE A 52 10.50 11.36 5.42
C ILE A 52 9.22 11.25 4.56
N ASN A 53 8.08 11.16 5.23
CA ASN A 53 6.78 10.93 4.62
C ASN A 53 5.97 12.22 4.61
N CYS A 54 6.29 13.09 3.65
CA CYS A 54 5.46 14.25 3.32
C CYS A 54 4.57 13.94 2.11
N LYS A 55 3.63 14.84 1.80
CA LYS A 55 2.75 14.75 0.64
C LYS A 55 3.50 14.37 -0.64
N LEU A 56 4.65 15.01 -0.87
CA LEU A 56 5.52 14.74 -2.02
C LEU A 56 5.81 13.24 -2.25
N SER A 57 6.02 12.46 -1.19
CA SER A 57 6.27 11.02 -1.30
C SER A 57 5.08 10.25 -1.87
N GLY A 58 3.85 10.65 -1.49
CA GLY A 58 2.62 10.10 -2.05
C GLY A 58 2.40 10.51 -3.50
N SER A 59 2.71 11.75 -3.85
CA SER A 59 2.57 12.25 -5.21
C SER A 59 3.57 11.59 -6.16
N VAL A 60 4.86 11.51 -5.77
CA VAL A 60 5.88 10.79 -6.54
C VAL A 60 5.47 9.33 -6.75
N TYR A 61 4.91 8.66 -5.74
CA TYR A 61 4.43 7.28 -5.88
C TYR A 61 3.36 7.17 -6.97
N VAL A 62 2.31 8.00 -6.95
CA VAL A 62 1.23 7.98 -7.94
C VAL A 62 1.75 8.25 -9.34
N VAL A 63 2.55 9.31 -9.51
CA VAL A 63 3.09 9.69 -10.82
C VAL A 63 3.95 8.56 -11.40
N SER A 64 4.72 7.87 -10.55
CA SER A 64 5.60 6.78 -10.98
C SER A 64 4.86 5.47 -11.33
N GLU A 65 3.54 5.39 -11.12
CA GLU A 65 2.71 4.28 -11.59
C GLU A 65 2.16 4.54 -13.00
N ILE A 66 2.10 5.80 -13.43
CA ILE A 66 1.61 6.22 -14.75
C ILE A 66 2.69 5.97 -15.79
N ASP A 67 2.32 5.28 -16.86
CA ASP A 67 3.19 4.99 -17.98
C ASP A 67 3.46 6.25 -18.82
N GLY A 68 4.73 6.57 -19.06
CA GLY A 68 5.13 7.76 -19.82
C GLY A 68 5.08 9.07 -19.04
N ALA A 69 4.93 9.01 -17.70
CA ALA A 69 4.93 10.20 -16.84
C ALA A 69 6.28 10.44 -16.16
N VAL A 70 6.67 11.72 -16.05
CA VAL A 70 7.88 12.15 -15.33
C VAL A 70 7.51 13.08 -14.16
N PRO A 71 7.85 12.73 -12.91
CA PRO A 71 7.71 13.65 -11.79
C PRO A 71 8.83 14.70 -11.82
N LEU A 72 8.48 15.98 -11.90
CA LEU A 72 9.39 17.12 -11.79
C LEU A 72 9.23 17.78 -10.41
N ILE A 73 10.23 17.62 -9.55
CA ILE A 73 10.21 18.24 -8.22
C ILE A 73 10.63 19.70 -8.31
N HIS A 74 9.71 20.59 -7.97
CA HIS A 74 9.98 22.02 -7.88
C HIS A 74 10.42 22.38 -6.46
N GLY A 75 11.73 22.60 -6.28
CA GLY A 75 12.32 22.81 -4.97
C GLY A 75 13.83 22.56 -4.91
N PRO A 76 14.43 22.60 -3.72
CA PRO A 76 15.83 22.25 -3.52
C PRO A 76 16.10 20.78 -3.85
N ARG A 77 17.32 20.48 -4.32
CA ARG A 77 17.74 19.13 -4.74
C ARG A 77 17.66 18.07 -3.63
N SER A 78 17.69 18.47 -2.35
CA SER A 78 17.58 17.53 -1.23
C SER A 78 16.27 16.75 -1.23
N CYS A 79 15.14 17.40 -1.54
CA CYS A 79 13.84 16.73 -1.63
C CYS A 79 13.87 15.65 -2.72
N ALA A 80 14.40 15.96 -3.90
CA ALA A 80 14.54 14.99 -4.98
C ALA A 80 15.48 13.83 -4.63
N PHE A 81 16.59 14.12 -3.95
CA PHE A 81 17.50 13.08 -3.49
C PHE A 81 16.83 12.08 -2.53
N HIS A 82 15.96 12.54 -1.64
CA HIS A 82 15.25 11.65 -0.73
C HIS A 82 14.10 10.90 -1.41
N GLN A 83 13.36 11.55 -2.30
CA GLN A 83 12.19 10.93 -2.94
C GLN A 83 12.54 9.93 -4.04
N ARG A 84 13.80 9.90 -4.54
CA ARG A 84 14.28 8.83 -5.42
C ARG A 84 14.13 7.43 -4.82
N LEU A 85 14.23 7.34 -3.49
CA LEU A 85 14.00 6.13 -2.70
C LEU A 85 12.62 6.23 -2.03
N SER A 86 11.56 6.40 -2.84
CA SER A 86 10.20 6.35 -2.30
C SER A 86 10.01 4.99 -1.60
N PRO A 87 9.60 4.97 -0.32
CA PRO A 87 9.46 3.73 0.40
C PRO A 87 8.57 2.77 -0.38
N ARG A 88 7.41 3.23 -0.88
CA ARG A 88 6.45 2.45 -1.69
C ARG A 88 7.02 1.86 -2.98
N LYS A 89 8.23 2.24 -3.40
CA LYS A 89 8.96 1.71 -4.55
C LYS A 89 10.43 1.39 -4.21
N LEU A 90 10.72 0.92 -3.00
CA LEU A 90 12.08 0.58 -2.55
C LEU A 90 12.90 -0.25 -3.55
N HIS A 91 12.23 -1.10 -4.34
CA HIS A 91 12.86 -1.99 -5.30
C HIS A 91 12.87 -1.46 -6.75
N SER A 92 12.28 -0.28 -6.98
CA SER A 92 12.24 0.41 -8.27
C SER A 92 12.45 1.92 -8.05
N PRO A 93 13.61 2.32 -7.52
CA PRO A 93 13.89 3.72 -7.22
C PRO A 93 13.98 4.57 -8.50
N VAL A 94 13.57 5.83 -8.39
CA VAL A 94 13.63 6.81 -9.49
C VAL A 94 15.03 7.46 -9.48
N TYR A 95 16.05 6.75 -9.98
CA TYR A 95 17.44 7.20 -9.84
C TYR A 95 17.71 8.62 -10.35
N ASN A 96 17.08 9.01 -11.47
CA ASN A 96 17.32 10.28 -12.16
C ASN A 96 16.25 11.34 -11.89
N MET A 97 15.69 11.41 -10.68
CA MET A 97 14.59 12.30 -10.32
C MET A 97 14.78 13.76 -10.79
N ALA A 98 13.91 14.22 -11.68
CA ALA A 98 13.95 15.57 -12.22
C ALA A 98 13.65 16.60 -11.12
N CYS A 99 14.41 17.69 -11.10
CA CYS A 99 14.29 18.72 -10.07
C CYS A 99 14.73 20.08 -10.60
N THR A 100 14.03 21.15 -10.21
CA THR A 100 14.42 22.53 -10.56
C THR A 100 15.67 23.00 -9.81
N ASN A 101 16.08 22.28 -8.75
CA ASN A 101 17.23 22.61 -7.89
C ASN A 101 17.23 24.09 -7.47
N LEU A 102 16.21 24.54 -6.74
CA LEU A 102 16.14 25.91 -6.25
C LEU A 102 17.32 26.19 -5.31
N GLU A 103 18.07 27.25 -5.62
CA GLU A 103 19.19 27.76 -4.84
C GLU A 103 18.79 29.06 -4.14
N GLU A 104 19.67 29.61 -3.30
CA GLU A 104 19.37 30.78 -2.47
C GLU A 104 18.83 31.98 -3.28
N GLY A 105 19.41 32.24 -4.46
CA GLY A 105 18.93 33.29 -5.36
C GLY A 105 17.50 33.05 -5.85
N ASP A 106 17.15 31.80 -6.20
CA ASP A 106 15.79 31.47 -6.63
C ASP A 106 14.81 31.64 -5.46
N ILE A 107 15.22 31.33 -4.23
CA ILE A 107 14.38 31.49 -3.04
C ILE A 107 14.11 32.97 -2.74
N ILE A 108 15.10 33.85 -2.95
CA ILE A 108 14.97 35.30 -2.71
C ILE A 108 14.15 35.99 -3.81
N TYR A 109 14.38 35.62 -5.07
CA TYR A 109 13.87 36.35 -6.24
C TYR A 109 12.71 35.65 -6.97
N GLY A 110 12.39 34.41 -6.62
CA GLY A 110 11.41 33.58 -7.32
C GLY A 110 12.05 32.53 -8.23
N GLY A 111 11.42 31.36 -8.32
CA GLY A 111 11.86 30.19 -9.09
C GLY A 111 11.04 29.94 -10.36
N GLU A 112 10.00 30.72 -10.65
CA GLU A 112 9.10 30.53 -11.82
C GLU A 112 9.84 30.44 -13.15
N ALA A 113 10.82 31.33 -13.40
CA ALA A 113 11.61 31.30 -14.63
C ALA A 113 12.48 30.02 -14.73
N LYS A 114 12.93 29.50 -13.58
CA LYS A 114 13.68 28.23 -13.52
C LYS A 114 12.74 27.04 -13.71
N LEU A 115 11.53 27.10 -13.17
CA LEU A 115 10.49 26.09 -13.40
C LEU A 115 10.14 25.99 -14.89
N ARG A 116 9.87 27.11 -15.56
CA ARG A 116 9.59 27.15 -17.01
C ARG A 116 10.68 26.45 -17.82
N ARG A 117 11.94 26.82 -17.58
CA ARG A 117 13.11 26.18 -18.22
C ARG A 117 13.19 24.68 -17.90
N SER A 118 12.99 24.30 -16.65
CA SER A 118 13.10 22.91 -16.21
C SER A 118 12.04 22.02 -16.84
N ILE A 119 10.80 22.49 -17.03
CA ILE A 119 9.74 21.74 -17.73
C ILE A 119 10.17 21.47 -19.17
N CYS A 120 10.67 22.49 -19.88
CA CYS A 120 11.18 22.33 -21.25
C CYS A 120 12.40 21.40 -21.32
N GLU A 121 13.34 21.49 -20.37
CA GLU A 121 14.50 20.62 -20.28
C GLU A 121 14.11 19.15 -20.05
N VAL A 122 13.14 18.90 -19.17
CA VAL A 122 12.58 17.55 -18.95
C VAL A 122 11.97 17.02 -20.23
N TYR A 123 11.15 17.82 -20.93
CA TYR A 123 10.57 17.39 -22.18
C TYR A 123 11.65 17.09 -23.24
N ASN A 124 12.57 18.03 -23.48
CA ASN A 124 13.64 17.88 -24.48
C ASN A 124 14.53 16.66 -24.22
N ARG A 125 14.72 16.29 -22.96
CA ARG A 125 15.57 15.16 -22.58
C ARG A 125 14.86 13.81 -22.63
N TYR A 126 13.60 13.74 -22.18
CA TYR A 126 12.92 12.47 -21.93
C TYR A 126 11.71 12.23 -22.83
N GLN A 127 11.22 13.25 -23.53
CA GLN A 127 10.03 13.20 -24.41
C GLN A 127 8.83 12.47 -23.76
N PRO A 128 8.48 12.74 -22.48
CA PRO A 128 7.40 12.03 -21.80
C PRO A 128 6.04 12.42 -22.38
N SER A 129 5.01 11.60 -22.13
CA SER A 129 3.62 11.93 -22.45
C SER A 129 2.98 12.85 -21.41
N LEU A 130 3.53 12.86 -20.19
CA LEU A 130 3.06 13.68 -19.07
C LEU A 130 4.24 14.14 -18.20
N ILE A 131 4.30 15.44 -17.90
CA ILE A 131 5.14 15.98 -16.84
C ILE A 131 4.24 16.34 -15.66
N VAL A 132 4.57 15.87 -14.47
CA VAL A 132 3.82 16.23 -13.26
C VAL A 132 4.69 17.10 -12.38
N VAL A 133 4.32 18.37 -12.23
CA VAL A 133 5.04 19.36 -11.41
C VAL A 133 4.64 19.17 -9.95
N LEU A 134 5.65 18.87 -9.13
CA LEU A 134 5.52 18.55 -7.71
C LEU A 134 6.29 19.57 -6.86
N PRO A 135 5.68 20.70 -6.47
CA PRO A 135 6.29 21.67 -5.57
C PRO A 135 6.59 21.09 -4.18
N THR A 136 7.68 21.57 -3.60
CA THR A 136 8.12 21.27 -2.23
C THR A 136 7.58 22.31 -1.24
N CYS A 137 7.83 22.11 0.05
CA CYS A 137 7.50 23.10 1.08
C CYS A 137 8.17 24.47 0.82
N ILE A 138 9.35 24.50 0.19
CA ILE A 138 10.06 25.76 -0.10
C ILE A 138 9.34 26.55 -1.20
N SER A 139 9.02 25.91 -2.33
CA SER A 139 8.23 26.55 -3.39
C SER A 139 6.86 27.02 -2.87
N GLY A 140 6.21 26.23 -2.01
CA GLY A 140 4.96 26.64 -1.37
C GLY A 140 5.08 27.86 -0.45
N LEU A 141 6.24 28.08 0.19
CA LEU A 141 6.49 29.27 1.02
C LEU A 141 6.76 30.52 0.19
N MET A 142 7.33 30.37 -1.00
CA MET A 142 7.60 31.47 -1.92
C MET A 142 6.30 32.04 -2.51
N GLY A 143 5.20 31.29 -2.47
CA GLY A 143 3.89 31.74 -2.94
C GLY A 143 3.79 31.87 -4.46
N GLU A 144 4.59 31.08 -5.19
CA GLU A 144 4.66 31.09 -6.65
C GLU A 144 3.37 30.54 -7.28
N ASP A 145 2.99 31.08 -8.44
CA ASP A 145 1.84 30.56 -9.20
C ASP A 145 2.27 29.42 -10.13
N VAL A 146 2.60 28.29 -9.51
CA VAL A 146 3.09 27.08 -10.20
C VAL A 146 2.07 26.54 -11.20
N LEU A 147 0.77 26.66 -10.90
CA LEU A 147 -0.30 26.20 -11.78
C LEU A 147 -0.35 27.01 -13.07
N SER A 148 -0.33 28.35 -12.98
CA SER A 148 -0.32 29.21 -14.17
C SER A 148 0.95 28.98 -15.00
N VAL A 149 2.10 28.85 -14.35
CA VAL A 149 3.37 28.52 -15.04
C VAL A 149 3.27 27.19 -15.80
N ALA A 150 2.72 26.14 -15.18
CA ALA A 150 2.55 24.83 -15.82
C ALA A 150 1.66 24.92 -17.06
N LYS A 151 0.50 25.59 -16.95
CA LYS A 151 -0.45 25.79 -18.06
C LYS A 151 0.14 26.59 -19.22
N ASP A 152 0.89 27.65 -18.92
CA ASP A 152 1.55 28.45 -19.96
C ASP A 152 2.57 27.64 -20.75
N VAL A 153 3.38 26.83 -20.06
CA VAL A 153 4.43 26.03 -20.71
C VAL A 153 3.83 24.86 -21.48
N GLU A 154 2.78 24.23 -20.95
CA GLU A 154 2.05 23.15 -21.62
C GLU A 154 1.62 23.54 -23.04
N GLN A 155 1.15 24.79 -23.26
CA GLN A 155 0.75 25.28 -24.58
C GLN A 155 1.89 25.27 -25.62
N THR A 156 3.14 25.20 -25.16
CA THR A 156 4.33 25.21 -26.02
C THR A 156 4.95 23.82 -26.21
N LEU A 157 4.42 22.80 -25.52
CA LEU A 157 4.95 21.44 -25.52
C LEU A 157 3.92 20.45 -26.06
N PRO A 158 4.34 19.34 -26.68
CA PRO A 158 3.43 18.30 -27.16
C PRO A 158 3.09 17.25 -26.08
N CYS A 159 3.47 17.46 -24.83
CA CYS A 159 3.11 16.61 -23.69
C CYS A 159 2.24 17.37 -22.70
N ASN A 160 1.40 16.65 -21.93
CA ASN A 160 0.58 17.28 -20.89
C ASN A 160 1.46 17.71 -19.71
N VAL A 161 1.08 18.78 -19.01
CA VAL A 161 1.76 19.27 -17.80
C VAL A 161 0.76 19.46 -16.68
N VAL A 162 0.79 18.57 -15.68
CA VAL A 162 -0.15 18.59 -14.54
C VAL A 162 0.53 19.15 -13.30
N TYR A 163 -0.15 20.05 -12.61
CA TYR A 163 0.26 20.52 -11.29
C TYR A 163 -0.38 19.66 -10.20
N VAL A 164 0.41 19.12 -9.28
CA VAL A 164 -0.14 18.49 -8.07
C VAL A 164 0.22 19.36 -6.87
N PRO A 165 -0.74 19.76 -6.02
CA PRO A 165 -0.44 20.53 -4.82
C PRO A 165 0.24 19.68 -3.73
N SER A 166 1.48 19.27 -4.00
CA SER A 166 2.32 18.45 -3.11
C SER A 166 3.06 19.27 -2.06
N GLU A 167 2.94 20.59 -2.14
CA GLU A 167 3.43 21.55 -1.17
C GLU A 167 2.65 21.51 0.14
N GLY A 168 3.29 22.10 1.15
CA GLY A 168 2.69 22.36 2.44
C GLY A 168 3.35 21.57 3.57
N PHE A 169 3.57 22.29 4.67
CA PHE A 169 3.76 21.73 6.02
C PHE A 169 2.48 21.11 6.57
N ALA A 170 1.59 20.65 5.70
CA ALA A 170 0.36 19.94 6.03
C ALA A 170 0.74 18.56 6.59
N HIS A 171 1.37 18.58 7.77
CA HIS A 171 1.33 17.46 8.66
C HIS A 171 -0.13 17.14 8.92
N ARG A 172 -0.41 15.84 8.96
CA ARG A 172 -1.73 15.35 9.31
C ARG A 172 -2.17 16.05 10.59
N ASP A 173 -3.44 16.45 10.65
CA ASP A 173 -4.01 17.04 11.86
C ASP A 173 -3.62 16.20 13.09
N ARG A 174 -3.47 16.84 14.23
CA ARG A 174 -2.97 16.19 15.43
C ARG A 174 -3.81 14.96 15.81
N ASP A 175 -5.12 15.03 15.60
CA ASP A 175 -6.07 13.97 15.91
C ASP A 175 -6.29 13.02 14.72
N SER A 176 -5.67 13.30 13.56
CA SER A 176 -5.80 12.48 12.35
C SER A 176 -5.47 11.02 12.60
N ILE A 177 -4.45 10.70 13.38
CA ILE A 177 -4.09 9.31 13.66
C ILE A 177 -5.18 8.63 14.48
N ASP A 178 -5.79 9.35 15.44
CA ASP A 178 -6.91 8.82 16.21
C ASP A 178 -8.12 8.58 15.30
N SER A 179 -8.50 9.56 14.48
CA SER A 179 -9.60 9.44 13.52
C SER A 179 -9.36 8.35 12.47
N ILE A 180 -8.12 8.19 12.00
CA ILE A 180 -7.72 7.10 11.10
C ILE A 180 -7.93 5.75 11.78
N MET A 181 -7.53 5.63 13.04
CA MET A 181 -7.70 4.38 13.79
C MET A 181 -9.17 4.11 14.12
N GLN A 182 -9.98 5.14 14.36
CA GLN A 182 -11.44 5.01 14.48
C GLN A 182 -12.07 4.53 13.17
N TYR A 183 -11.67 5.11 12.04
CA TYR A 183 -12.09 4.67 10.70
C TYR A 183 -11.72 3.20 10.46
N VAL A 184 -10.48 2.81 10.76
CA VAL A 184 -10.02 1.42 10.66
C VAL A 184 -10.89 0.50 11.53
N ALA A 185 -11.05 0.83 12.80
CA ALA A 185 -11.81 0.02 13.76
C ALA A 185 -13.28 -0.19 13.35
N THR A 186 -13.91 0.83 12.78
CA THR A 186 -15.31 0.80 12.35
C THR A 186 -15.49 0.15 10.98
N SER A 187 -14.49 0.26 10.10
CA SER A 187 -14.48 -0.42 8.80
C SER A 187 -14.54 -1.94 8.92
N TRP A 188 -14.13 -2.47 10.08
CA TRP A 188 -14.24 -3.88 10.40
C TRP A 188 -15.68 -4.37 10.55
N LYS A 189 -16.59 -3.52 11.03
CA LYS A 189 -18.01 -3.86 11.28
C LYS A 189 -18.97 -3.34 10.20
N LYS A 190 -18.45 -2.99 9.01
CA LYS A 190 -19.20 -2.33 7.93
C LYS A 190 -19.92 -1.03 8.37
N THR A 191 -19.47 -0.39 9.45
CA THR A 191 -20.09 0.80 10.03
C THR A 191 -19.20 2.04 9.92
N SER A 192 -18.12 1.97 9.13
CA SER A 192 -17.22 3.11 8.94
C SER A 192 -17.92 4.28 8.29
N LYS A 193 -17.79 5.45 8.89
CA LYS A 193 -18.06 6.73 8.23
C LYS A 193 -16.92 7.05 7.28
N GLU A 194 -17.21 7.81 6.23
CA GLU A 194 -16.15 8.33 5.37
C GLU A 194 -15.21 9.24 6.15
N PHE A 195 -13.93 9.18 5.80
CA PHE A 195 -12.88 9.96 6.43
C PHE A 195 -11.99 10.57 5.35
N ASP A 196 -11.78 11.89 5.44
CA ASP A 196 -10.93 12.65 4.53
C ASP A 196 -9.48 12.63 5.01
N PHE A 197 -8.63 11.86 4.33
CA PHE A 197 -7.19 11.77 4.60
C PHE A 197 -6.46 13.01 4.06
N ARG A 198 -6.68 14.16 4.69
CA ARG A 198 -5.96 15.41 4.38
C ARG A 198 -4.46 15.24 4.58
N GLY A 199 -3.68 15.79 3.66
CA GLY A 199 -2.22 15.66 3.68
C GLY A 199 -1.69 14.35 3.09
N CYS A 200 -2.54 13.52 2.50
CA CYS A 200 -2.11 12.34 1.77
C CYS A 200 -1.84 12.70 0.30
N GLY A 201 -0.56 12.83 -0.08
CA GLY A 201 -0.21 13.18 -1.45
C GLY A 201 -0.61 12.17 -2.53
N GLN A 202 -0.92 10.92 -2.17
CA GLN A 202 -1.55 9.97 -3.10
C GLN A 202 -2.97 10.42 -3.47
N VAL A 203 -3.76 10.83 -2.47
CA VAL A 203 -5.13 11.31 -2.66
C VAL A 203 -5.11 12.61 -3.46
N ASP A 204 -4.23 13.55 -3.10
CA ASP A 204 -4.10 14.84 -3.79
C ASP A 204 -3.61 14.65 -5.24
N ALA A 205 -2.67 13.73 -5.49
CA ALA A 205 -2.19 13.45 -6.84
C ALA A 205 -3.27 12.79 -7.72
N LEU A 206 -3.97 11.76 -7.22
CA LEU A 206 -5.06 11.13 -7.97
C LEU A 206 -6.17 12.13 -8.31
N LYS A 207 -6.52 12.99 -7.36
CA LYS A 207 -7.50 14.06 -7.60
C LYS A 207 -7.01 15.04 -8.67
N ALA A 208 -5.79 15.54 -8.56
CA ALA A 208 -5.23 16.49 -9.51
C ALA A 208 -5.12 15.90 -10.92
N ILE A 209 -4.79 14.61 -11.04
CA ILE A 209 -4.81 13.89 -12.32
C ILE A 209 -6.22 13.82 -12.88
N ALA A 210 -7.22 13.48 -12.06
CA ALA A 210 -8.61 13.48 -12.52
C ALA A 210 -9.07 14.87 -12.99
N GLU A 211 -8.76 15.92 -12.22
CA GLU A 211 -9.16 17.31 -12.50
C GLU A 211 -8.51 17.93 -13.74
N GLN A 212 -7.27 17.56 -14.05
CA GLN A 212 -6.48 18.24 -15.09
C GLN A 212 -6.24 17.41 -16.34
N LEU A 213 -6.43 16.08 -16.29
CA LEU A 213 -6.07 15.19 -17.40
C LEU A 213 -7.27 14.45 -17.98
N MET A 214 -8.30 14.14 -17.19
CA MET A 214 -9.46 13.38 -17.67
C MET A 214 -10.36 14.25 -18.54
N GLU A 215 -10.87 13.67 -19.61
CA GLU A 215 -11.69 14.35 -20.60
C GLU A 215 -13.08 13.71 -20.64
N GLU A 216 -14.11 14.47 -21.00
CA GLU A 216 -15.44 13.92 -21.25
C GLU A 216 -15.38 12.85 -22.35
N GLN A 217 -16.09 11.73 -22.16
CA GLN A 217 -16.10 10.58 -23.07
C GLN A 217 -17.51 10.02 -23.20
N ASP A 218 -17.79 9.36 -24.33
CA ASP A 218 -18.94 8.48 -24.45
C ASP A 218 -18.77 7.27 -23.52
N VAL A 219 -19.83 6.94 -22.78
CA VAL A 219 -19.82 5.83 -21.83
C VAL A 219 -19.81 4.50 -22.59
N ILE A 220 -18.84 3.65 -22.26
CA ILE A 220 -18.75 2.26 -22.69
C ILE A 220 -19.59 1.43 -21.71
N GLU A 221 -20.69 0.87 -22.20
CA GLU A 221 -21.54 -0.03 -21.41
C GLU A 221 -20.76 -1.25 -20.89
N ASN A 222 -21.14 -1.71 -19.70
CA ASN A 222 -20.52 -2.86 -19.04
C ASN A 222 -19.00 -2.73 -18.92
N SER A 223 -18.52 -1.56 -18.50
CA SER A 223 -17.09 -1.33 -18.32
C SER A 223 -16.78 -0.68 -16.98
N VAL A 224 -15.60 -0.99 -16.43
CA VAL A 224 -15.16 -0.47 -15.14
C VAL A 224 -13.77 0.12 -15.22
N ASN A 225 -13.54 1.20 -14.48
CA ASN A 225 -12.18 1.58 -14.10
C ASN A 225 -11.80 0.86 -12.81
N LEU A 226 -10.53 0.46 -12.69
CA LEU A 226 -10.00 -0.20 -11.51
C LEU A 226 -8.92 0.65 -10.85
N GLU A 227 -9.17 1.13 -9.63
CA GLU A 227 -8.12 1.73 -8.82
C GLU A 227 -7.13 0.65 -8.37
N SER A 228 -5.89 0.67 -8.86
CA SER A 228 -4.84 -0.25 -8.40
C SER A 228 -3.46 0.38 -8.58
N THR A 229 -2.56 0.10 -7.62
CA THR A 229 -1.16 0.55 -7.63
C THR A 229 -0.24 -0.61 -7.28
N GLY A 230 1.06 -0.38 -7.43
CA GLY A 230 2.12 -1.32 -7.10
C GLY A 230 2.42 -2.25 -8.28
N ARG A 231 2.56 -1.72 -9.51
CA ARG A 231 2.86 -2.53 -10.70
C ARG A 231 4.14 -3.36 -10.60
N TYR A 232 5.04 -2.95 -9.70
CA TYR A 232 6.30 -3.64 -9.39
C TYR A 232 6.21 -4.58 -8.18
N THR A 233 5.06 -4.65 -7.51
CA THR A 233 4.87 -5.54 -6.36
C THR A 233 4.40 -6.93 -6.81
N TYR A 234 4.76 -7.93 -6.02
CA TYR A 234 4.39 -9.31 -6.31
C TYR A 234 2.87 -9.48 -6.22
N GLY A 235 2.29 -10.20 -7.19
CA GLY A 235 0.85 -10.42 -7.27
C GLY A 235 0.06 -9.35 -8.05
N PHE A 236 0.63 -8.19 -8.40
CA PHE A 236 -0.09 -7.17 -9.17
C PHE A 236 -0.62 -7.72 -10.51
N ASN A 237 0.26 -8.28 -11.35
CA ASN A 237 -0.16 -8.81 -12.66
C ASN A 237 -1.14 -9.98 -12.53
N LEU A 238 -0.96 -10.84 -11.52
CA LEU A 238 -1.88 -11.96 -11.25
C LEU A 238 -3.29 -11.45 -10.92
N GLU A 239 -3.39 -10.42 -10.08
CA GLU A 239 -4.65 -9.78 -9.74
C GLU A 239 -5.32 -9.19 -10.98
N ILE A 240 -4.59 -8.40 -11.79
CA ILE A 240 -5.17 -7.74 -12.97
C ILE A 240 -5.64 -8.75 -14.01
N GLN A 241 -4.86 -9.81 -14.26
CA GLN A 241 -5.25 -10.89 -15.18
C GLN A 241 -6.49 -11.63 -14.69
N GLU A 242 -6.58 -11.91 -13.39
CA GLU A 242 -7.75 -12.56 -12.81
C GLU A 242 -8.99 -11.67 -12.83
N TYR A 243 -8.85 -10.37 -12.53
CA TYR A 243 -9.94 -9.40 -12.71
C TYR A 243 -10.44 -9.41 -14.15
N ARG A 244 -9.54 -9.29 -15.16
CA ARG A 244 -9.94 -9.34 -16.58
C ARG A 244 -10.70 -10.61 -16.91
N ARG A 245 -10.23 -11.78 -16.43
CA ARG A 245 -10.90 -13.06 -16.67
C ARG A 245 -12.30 -13.12 -16.02
N ILE A 246 -12.43 -12.69 -14.77
CA ILE A 246 -13.71 -12.73 -14.04
C ILE A 246 -14.69 -11.75 -14.67
N LEU A 247 -14.26 -10.52 -14.91
CA LEU A 247 -15.08 -9.48 -15.53
C LEU A 247 -15.55 -9.92 -16.92
N ALA A 248 -14.67 -10.51 -17.74
CA ALA A 248 -15.06 -11.03 -19.06
C ALA A 248 -16.15 -12.11 -18.97
N LYS A 249 -16.09 -13.01 -17.98
CA LYS A 249 -17.15 -14.01 -17.73
C LYS A 249 -18.46 -13.37 -17.28
N MET A 250 -18.37 -12.26 -16.53
CA MET A 250 -19.52 -11.47 -16.11
C MET A 250 -20.16 -10.67 -17.27
N GLY A 251 -19.52 -10.60 -18.43
CA GLY A 251 -19.95 -9.73 -19.54
C GLY A 251 -19.49 -8.28 -19.42
N THR A 252 -18.49 -8.00 -18.57
CA THR A 252 -17.91 -6.67 -18.37
C THR A 252 -16.40 -6.65 -18.65
N SER A 253 -15.78 -5.47 -18.68
CA SER A 253 -14.35 -5.31 -18.98
C SER A 253 -13.71 -4.18 -18.17
N ILE A 254 -12.38 -4.22 -18.06
CA ILE A 254 -11.62 -3.10 -17.50
C ILE A 254 -11.37 -2.09 -18.62
N ASN A 255 -11.85 -0.86 -18.45
CA ASN A 255 -11.53 0.28 -19.31
C ASN A 255 -10.12 0.80 -19.01
N ALA A 256 -9.85 1.21 -17.77
CA ALA A 256 -8.55 1.69 -17.33
C ALA A 256 -8.19 1.20 -15.92
N VAL A 257 -6.88 1.03 -15.66
CA VAL A 257 -6.35 0.81 -14.31
C VAL A 257 -5.75 2.12 -13.81
N ILE A 258 -6.31 2.73 -12.78
CA ILE A 258 -5.96 4.07 -12.32
C ILE A 258 -5.11 3.97 -11.04
N PRO A 259 -3.95 4.65 -10.94
CA PRO A 259 -3.24 5.41 -11.97
C PRO A 259 -2.34 4.54 -12.87
N THR A 260 -2.33 3.22 -12.67
CA THR A 260 -1.39 2.29 -13.29
C THR A 260 -1.73 1.95 -14.74
N SER A 261 -1.71 2.96 -15.61
CA SER A 261 -1.94 2.85 -17.05
C SER A 261 -1.18 3.96 -17.79
N THR A 262 -1.29 3.99 -19.13
CA THR A 262 -0.78 5.09 -19.95
C THR A 262 -1.55 6.38 -19.72
N VAL A 263 -0.91 7.50 -20.05
CA VAL A 263 -1.54 8.83 -20.05
C VAL A 263 -2.83 8.80 -20.89
N GLU A 264 -2.82 8.20 -22.07
CA GLU A 264 -3.99 8.08 -22.95
C GLU A 264 -5.18 7.40 -22.26
N TRP A 265 -4.95 6.25 -21.63
CA TRP A 265 -6.01 5.53 -20.93
C TRP A 265 -6.53 6.28 -19.70
N ILE A 266 -5.68 7.05 -19.02
CA ILE A 266 -6.12 7.90 -17.92
C ILE A 266 -7.00 9.04 -18.44
N LYS A 267 -6.63 9.69 -19.56
CA LYS A 267 -7.45 10.74 -20.19
C LYS A 267 -8.86 10.22 -20.51
N ARG A 268 -8.93 9.00 -21.03
CA ARG A 268 -10.18 8.32 -21.44
C ARG A 268 -10.84 7.50 -20.33
N ALA A 269 -10.33 7.57 -19.10
CA ALA A 269 -10.94 6.87 -17.96
C ALA A 269 -12.43 7.22 -17.78
N PRO A 270 -12.92 8.45 -18.04
CA PRO A 270 -14.33 8.75 -17.95
C PRO A 270 -15.25 7.96 -18.90
N ALA A 271 -14.70 7.22 -19.87
CA ALA A 271 -15.50 6.32 -20.70
C ALA A 271 -16.08 5.13 -19.94
N ALA A 272 -15.63 4.84 -18.70
CA ALA A 272 -16.15 3.71 -17.96
C ALA A 272 -17.54 3.97 -17.35
N GLN A 273 -18.36 2.93 -17.26
CA GLN A 273 -19.67 3.01 -16.59
C GLN A 273 -19.55 3.08 -15.06
N LEU A 274 -18.51 2.46 -14.47
CA LEU A 274 -18.37 2.35 -13.02
C LEU A 274 -16.90 2.44 -12.55
N ASN A 275 -16.65 3.18 -11.48
CA ASN A 275 -15.34 3.24 -10.83
C ASN A 275 -15.22 2.23 -9.67
N VAL A 276 -14.29 1.28 -9.78
CA VAL A 276 -13.89 0.41 -8.66
C VAL A 276 -12.80 1.08 -7.83
N VAL A 277 -13.18 1.51 -6.63
CA VAL A 277 -12.37 2.32 -5.72
C VAL A 277 -11.74 1.47 -4.63
N ARG A 278 -10.45 1.71 -4.36
CA ARG A 278 -9.69 1.02 -3.29
C ARG A 278 -9.13 1.96 -2.24
N SER A 279 -9.01 3.25 -2.55
CA SER A 279 -8.54 4.28 -1.64
C SER A 279 -9.51 4.49 -0.48
N ARG A 280 -8.95 4.86 0.68
CA ARG A 280 -9.76 5.20 1.85
C ARG A 280 -10.55 6.49 1.63
N THR A 281 -9.95 7.45 0.93
CA THR A 281 -10.57 8.72 0.52
C THR A 281 -10.52 8.83 -1.00
N PRO A 282 -11.64 8.64 -1.70
CA PRO A 282 -11.65 8.50 -3.14
C PRO A 282 -11.95 9.82 -3.86
N ARG A 283 -11.24 10.90 -3.51
CA ARG A 283 -11.50 12.25 -4.07
C ARG A 283 -11.42 12.30 -5.60
N TRP A 284 -10.67 11.41 -6.24
CA TRP A 284 -10.63 11.29 -7.69
C TRP A 284 -11.94 10.74 -8.26
N ALA A 285 -12.51 9.71 -7.64
CA ALA A 285 -13.77 9.11 -8.05
C ALA A 285 -14.96 9.99 -7.66
N ASP A 286 -14.89 10.71 -6.54
CA ASP A 286 -15.88 11.73 -6.19
C ASP A 286 -15.92 12.83 -7.25
N HIS A 287 -14.75 13.33 -7.67
CA HIS A 287 -14.67 14.27 -8.78
C HIS A 287 -15.24 13.69 -10.08
N MET A 288 -14.91 12.44 -10.43
CA MET A 288 -15.46 11.82 -11.65
C MET A 288 -16.98 11.63 -11.60
N ARG A 289 -17.55 11.37 -10.42
CA ARG A 289 -19.00 11.33 -10.24
C ARG A 289 -19.61 12.71 -10.44
N ASP A 290 -19.00 13.73 -9.85
CA ASP A 290 -19.56 15.08 -9.84
C ASP A 290 -19.43 15.77 -11.22
N GLU A 291 -18.33 15.55 -11.95
CA GLU A 291 -18.09 16.14 -13.28
C GLU A 291 -18.60 15.27 -14.45
N PHE A 292 -18.38 13.94 -14.41
CA PHE A 292 -18.67 13.04 -15.53
C PHE A 292 -19.87 12.11 -15.27
N GLY A 293 -20.49 12.16 -14.08
CA GLY A 293 -21.66 11.34 -13.76
C GLY A 293 -21.37 9.85 -13.50
N ILE A 294 -20.11 9.46 -13.29
CA ILE A 294 -19.72 8.05 -13.17
C ILE A 294 -19.87 7.57 -11.73
N ASP A 295 -20.71 6.55 -11.50
CA ASP A 295 -20.90 5.96 -10.17
C ASP A 295 -19.65 5.19 -9.70
N GLN A 296 -19.61 4.84 -8.42
CA GLN A 296 -18.49 4.13 -7.81
C GLN A 296 -18.92 2.97 -6.91
N ILE A 297 -18.06 1.96 -6.82
CA ILE A 297 -18.11 0.89 -5.83
C ILE A 297 -16.80 0.83 -5.06
N LYS A 298 -16.88 0.76 -3.74
CA LYS A 298 -15.70 0.75 -2.87
C LYS A 298 -15.38 -0.65 -2.36
N LYS A 299 -14.11 -1.05 -2.48
CA LYS A 299 -13.60 -2.26 -1.83
C LYS A 299 -13.39 -2.00 -0.34
N TRP A 300 -13.98 -2.85 0.50
CA TRP A 300 -13.85 -2.81 1.95
C TRP A 300 -12.98 -3.94 2.51
N PRO A 301 -12.50 -3.82 3.76
CA PRO A 301 -11.70 -4.87 4.40
C PRO A 301 -12.39 -6.25 4.46
N HIS A 302 -13.73 -6.28 4.57
CA HIS A 302 -14.50 -7.52 4.59
C HIS A 302 -14.54 -8.26 3.25
N HIS A 303 -14.09 -7.62 2.16
CA HIS A 303 -13.88 -8.25 0.86
C HIS A 303 -12.54 -9.00 0.76
N SER A 304 -12.02 -9.46 1.90
CA SER A 304 -10.79 -10.26 1.96
C SER A 304 -11.14 -11.74 2.10
N GLY A 305 -10.28 -12.61 1.59
CA GLY A 305 -10.51 -14.05 1.57
C GLY A 305 -11.46 -14.50 0.47
N ILE A 306 -11.59 -15.81 0.25
CA ILE A 306 -12.28 -16.37 -0.91
C ILE A 306 -13.74 -15.90 -0.97
N ASP A 307 -14.45 -15.96 0.16
CA ASP A 307 -15.85 -15.55 0.22
C ASP A 307 -16.03 -14.04 0.15
N GLY A 308 -15.14 -13.26 0.78
CA GLY A 308 -15.19 -11.80 0.70
C GLY A 308 -14.86 -11.27 -0.70
N ILE A 309 -13.96 -11.94 -1.42
CA ILE A 309 -13.67 -11.64 -2.83
C ILE A 309 -14.91 -11.96 -3.67
N GLY A 310 -15.56 -13.11 -3.44
CA GLY A 310 -16.82 -13.45 -4.09
C GLY A 310 -17.91 -12.40 -3.84
N SER A 311 -18.15 -12.00 -2.59
CA SER A 311 -19.16 -10.99 -2.28
C SER A 311 -18.87 -9.65 -2.95
N PHE A 312 -17.61 -9.26 -3.08
CA PHE A 312 -17.24 -8.05 -3.81
C PHE A 312 -17.63 -8.09 -5.29
N PHE A 313 -17.41 -9.23 -5.96
CA PHE A 313 -17.80 -9.39 -7.36
C PHE A 313 -19.33 -9.51 -7.52
N LEU A 314 -20.05 -10.04 -6.53
CA LEU A 314 -21.51 -9.99 -6.49
C LEU A 314 -22.01 -8.55 -6.37
N ASP A 315 -21.48 -7.78 -5.42
CA ASP A 315 -21.84 -6.37 -5.25
C ASP A 315 -21.54 -5.54 -6.52
N LEU A 316 -20.44 -5.86 -7.21
CA LEU A 316 -20.10 -5.30 -8.51
C LEU A 316 -21.12 -5.69 -9.59
N GLY A 317 -21.49 -6.97 -9.65
CA GLY A 317 -22.52 -7.50 -10.55
C GLY A 317 -23.85 -6.79 -10.36
N SER A 318 -24.35 -6.69 -9.12
CA SER A 318 -25.59 -5.98 -8.80
C SER A 318 -25.55 -4.51 -9.20
N LYS A 319 -24.39 -3.85 -9.08
CA LYS A 319 -24.22 -2.45 -9.52
C LYS A 319 -24.30 -2.28 -11.04
N LEU A 320 -23.97 -3.33 -11.81
CA LEU A 320 -24.02 -3.34 -13.26
C LEU A 320 -25.28 -4.03 -13.82
N GLY A 321 -26.12 -4.64 -12.96
CA GLY A 321 -27.27 -5.44 -13.38
C GLY A 321 -26.88 -6.81 -13.96
N LEU A 322 -25.76 -7.38 -13.51
CA LEU A 322 -25.14 -8.62 -13.98
C LEU A 322 -25.11 -9.70 -12.87
N ASP A 323 -26.16 -9.77 -12.05
CA ASP A 323 -26.19 -10.64 -10.86
C ASP A 323 -25.99 -12.13 -11.20
N GLY A 324 -26.66 -12.64 -12.25
CA GLY A 324 -26.57 -14.04 -12.64
C GLY A 324 -25.19 -14.42 -13.20
N GLU A 325 -24.63 -13.57 -14.05
CA GLU A 325 -23.31 -13.74 -14.64
C GLU A 325 -22.20 -13.62 -13.58
N ALA A 326 -22.39 -12.75 -12.57
CA ALA A 326 -21.52 -12.65 -11.40
C ALA A 326 -21.49 -13.95 -10.61
N GLU A 327 -22.66 -14.50 -10.26
CA GLU A 327 -22.77 -15.76 -9.53
C GLU A 327 -22.06 -16.91 -10.26
N GLU A 328 -22.32 -17.07 -11.57
CA GLU A 328 -21.69 -18.12 -12.37
C GLU A 328 -20.16 -17.95 -12.45
N ALA A 329 -19.68 -16.73 -12.69
CA ALA A 329 -18.26 -16.44 -12.77
C ALA A 329 -17.53 -16.76 -11.45
N ILE A 330 -18.11 -16.38 -10.32
CA ILE A 330 -17.56 -16.59 -8.98
C ILE A 330 -17.53 -18.09 -8.65
N ASP A 331 -18.62 -18.81 -8.92
CA ASP A 331 -18.69 -20.26 -8.69
C ASP A 331 -17.64 -21.00 -9.51
N GLY A 332 -17.44 -20.60 -10.76
CA GLY A 332 -16.38 -21.13 -11.62
C GLY A 332 -14.98 -20.90 -11.04
N GLU A 333 -14.70 -19.70 -10.52
CA GLU A 333 -13.40 -19.40 -9.90
C GLU A 333 -13.19 -20.13 -8.57
N LYS A 334 -14.21 -20.22 -7.71
CA LYS A 334 -14.15 -21.00 -6.46
C LYS A 334 -13.85 -22.47 -6.75
N LYS A 335 -14.51 -23.05 -7.75
CA LYS A 335 -14.23 -24.43 -8.21
C LYS A 335 -12.79 -24.57 -8.69
N ARG A 336 -12.31 -23.64 -9.53
CA ARG A 336 -10.93 -23.67 -10.07
C ARG A 336 -9.85 -23.70 -8.98
N VAL A 337 -10.01 -22.91 -7.92
CA VAL A 337 -8.99 -22.85 -6.84
C VAL A 337 -9.15 -23.94 -5.77
N SER A 338 -10.30 -24.64 -5.75
CA SER A 338 -10.65 -25.57 -4.67
C SER A 338 -9.68 -26.75 -4.52
N GLU A 339 -9.25 -27.36 -5.63
CA GLU A 339 -8.35 -28.52 -5.61
C GLU A 339 -6.97 -28.15 -5.05
N GLU A 340 -6.43 -27.01 -5.50
CA GLU A 340 -5.14 -26.52 -5.03
C GLU A 340 -5.19 -26.10 -3.57
N LEU A 341 -6.27 -25.42 -3.14
CA LEU A 341 -6.49 -25.12 -1.73
C LEU A 341 -6.59 -26.39 -0.89
N ALA A 342 -7.24 -27.46 -1.38
CA ALA A 342 -7.32 -28.73 -0.66
C ALA A 342 -5.94 -29.35 -0.43
N LYS A 343 -5.07 -29.35 -1.46
CA LYS A 343 -3.67 -29.81 -1.34
C LYS A 343 -2.89 -28.99 -0.32
N ILE A 344 -3.01 -27.66 -0.39
CA ILE A 344 -2.34 -26.73 0.54
C ILE A 344 -2.81 -27.00 1.98
N ARG A 345 -4.13 -27.05 2.20
CA ARG A 345 -4.74 -27.33 3.51
C ARG A 345 -4.26 -28.65 4.08
N GLN A 346 -4.19 -29.70 3.25
CA GLN A 346 -3.69 -31.01 3.67
C GLN A 346 -2.24 -30.92 4.19
N ILE A 347 -1.35 -30.22 3.49
CA ILE A 347 0.04 -30.06 3.93
C ILE A 347 0.14 -29.22 5.20
N LEU A 348 -0.58 -28.09 5.27
CA LEU A 348 -0.55 -27.22 6.43
C LEU A 348 -1.18 -27.88 7.67
N SER A 349 -2.11 -28.82 7.49
CA SER A 349 -2.75 -29.54 8.61
C SER A 349 -1.79 -30.40 9.44
N ALA A 350 -0.58 -30.66 8.92
CA ALA A 350 0.45 -31.43 9.62
C ALA A 350 1.22 -30.61 10.69
N TYR A 351 0.94 -29.31 10.82
CA TYR A 351 1.68 -28.41 11.69
C TYR A 351 0.75 -27.54 12.54
N ASP A 352 1.18 -27.24 13.76
CA ASP A 352 0.55 -26.25 14.62
C ASP A 352 1.22 -24.88 14.43
N PHE A 353 0.41 -23.82 14.40
CA PHE A 353 0.88 -22.46 14.15
C PHE A 353 0.51 -21.48 15.26
N ALA A 354 1.29 -20.43 15.39
CA ALA A 354 0.91 -19.18 16.06
C ALA A 354 1.06 -18.00 15.11
N ILE A 355 0.25 -16.95 15.28
CA ILE A 355 0.42 -15.66 14.59
C ILE A 355 0.90 -14.64 15.61
N THR A 356 1.94 -13.87 15.28
CA THR A 356 2.36 -12.70 16.06
C THR A 356 2.28 -11.45 15.20
N SER A 357 1.51 -10.46 15.63
CA SER A 357 1.32 -9.21 14.91
C SER A 357 1.67 -8.02 15.79
N GLN A 358 2.60 -7.19 15.33
CA GLN A 358 2.89 -5.88 15.90
C GLN A 358 2.31 -4.73 15.06
N ASN A 359 1.68 -5.04 13.92
CA ASN A 359 1.10 -4.03 13.04
C ASN A 359 -0.28 -3.58 13.52
N LEU A 360 -0.42 -2.26 13.69
CA LEU A 360 -1.60 -1.60 14.28
C LEU A 360 -2.89 -1.63 13.51
N VAL A 361 -2.83 -2.11 12.28
CA VAL A 361 -4.03 -2.47 11.55
C VAL A 361 -3.86 -3.93 11.22
N PHE A 362 -3.80 -4.72 12.29
CA PHE A 362 -4.26 -6.09 12.22
C PHE A 362 -5.70 -6.00 11.72
N ASN A 363 -5.85 -6.26 10.43
CA ASN A 363 -7.15 -6.42 9.83
C ASN A 363 -7.60 -7.82 10.26
N PRO A 364 -8.63 -7.99 11.12
CA PRO A 364 -9.03 -9.32 11.55
C PRO A 364 -9.49 -10.20 10.39
N TYR A 365 -9.91 -9.60 9.26
CA TYR A 365 -10.16 -10.32 8.02
C TYR A 365 -8.93 -10.99 7.41
N ARG A 366 -7.70 -10.62 7.80
CA ARG A 366 -6.48 -11.37 7.44
C ARG A 366 -6.34 -12.67 8.22
N ALA A 367 -6.76 -12.67 9.49
CA ALA A 367 -6.83 -13.91 10.27
C ALA A 367 -7.77 -14.90 9.58
N LYS A 368 -8.91 -14.40 9.07
CA LYS A 368 -9.89 -15.18 8.31
C LYS A 368 -9.27 -15.91 7.13
N VAL A 369 -8.35 -15.29 6.39
CA VAL A 369 -7.63 -15.96 5.30
C VAL A 369 -6.82 -17.16 5.81
N TYR A 370 -6.12 -17.02 6.93
CA TYR A 370 -5.37 -18.15 7.50
C TYR A 370 -6.29 -19.23 8.08
N LEU A 371 -7.36 -18.83 8.77
CA LEU A 371 -8.25 -19.71 9.52
C LEU A 371 -9.26 -20.45 8.63
N GLU A 372 -9.88 -19.77 7.69
CA GLU A 372 -10.97 -20.32 6.88
C GLU A 372 -10.50 -20.74 5.49
N ASP A 373 -9.76 -19.86 4.80
CA ASP A 373 -9.34 -20.13 3.42
C ASP A 373 -8.19 -21.14 3.38
N LEU A 374 -7.14 -20.92 4.18
CA LEU A 374 -5.97 -21.80 4.24
C LEU A 374 -6.10 -22.90 5.29
N ARG A 375 -7.05 -22.78 6.23
CA ARG A 375 -7.27 -23.71 7.35
C ARG A 375 -5.98 -24.08 8.10
N VAL A 376 -5.17 -23.07 8.34
CA VAL A 376 -3.96 -23.17 9.18
C VAL A 376 -4.39 -23.59 10.60
N PRO A 377 -3.86 -24.69 11.17
CA PRO A 377 -4.13 -25.09 12.54
C PRO A 377 -3.53 -24.11 13.56
N LEU A 378 -4.23 -23.01 13.79
CA LEU A 378 -3.78 -21.93 14.65
C LEU A 378 -4.11 -22.23 16.12
N LYS A 379 -3.10 -22.15 17.00
CA LYS A 379 -3.27 -22.28 18.46
C LYS A 379 -3.28 -20.95 19.19
N TYR A 380 -2.56 -19.96 18.66
CA TYR A 380 -2.38 -18.66 19.30
C TYR A 380 -2.43 -17.51 18.30
N ILE A 381 -3.10 -16.43 18.68
CA ILE A 381 -2.97 -15.11 18.05
C ILE A 381 -2.42 -14.14 19.09
N CYS A 382 -1.21 -13.65 18.86
CA CYS A 382 -0.54 -12.71 19.73
C CYS A 382 -0.54 -11.32 19.09
N ILE A 383 -1.09 -10.33 19.79
CA ILE A 383 -1.29 -8.98 19.26
C ILE A 383 -0.60 -7.97 20.16
N ASP A 384 0.34 -7.22 19.59
CA ASP A 384 1.00 -6.10 20.27
C ASP A 384 0.32 -4.78 19.88
N SER A 385 -0.51 -4.28 20.78
CA SER A 385 -1.20 -3.01 20.70
C SER A 385 -0.37 -1.83 21.22
N ARG A 386 0.78 -2.06 21.88
CA ARG A 386 1.61 -1.00 22.50
C ARG A 386 2.10 0.04 21.51
N VAL A 387 2.24 -0.34 20.25
CA VAL A 387 2.53 0.59 19.16
C VAL A 387 1.43 1.66 18.98
N LEU A 388 0.17 1.43 19.40
CA LEU A 388 -0.90 2.46 19.40
C LEU A 388 -0.54 3.58 20.40
N ASN A 389 0.16 3.24 21.49
CA ASN A 389 0.67 4.20 22.46
C ASN A 389 1.76 5.07 21.82
N ARG A 390 2.66 4.47 21.03
CA ARG A 390 3.68 5.21 20.26
C ARG A 390 3.05 6.21 19.29
N LEU A 391 1.88 5.87 18.76
CA LEU A 391 1.11 6.74 17.88
C LEU A 391 0.25 7.77 18.60
N LYS A 392 0.20 7.75 19.93
CA LYS A 392 -0.67 8.59 20.76
C LYS A 392 -2.16 8.47 20.40
N VAL A 393 -2.58 7.27 19.97
CA VAL A 393 -4.00 6.95 19.80
C VAL A 393 -4.69 7.04 21.16
N SER A 394 -5.84 7.71 21.21
CA SER A 394 -6.59 7.94 22.43
C SER A 394 -6.97 6.62 23.10
N GLN A 395 -7.06 6.62 24.43
CA GLN A 395 -7.46 5.41 25.16
C GLN A 395 -8.85 4.92 24.71
N ALA A 396 -9.76 5.83 24.39
CA ALA A 396 -11.08 5.50 23.86
C ALA A 396 -11.00 4.74 22.54
N THR A 397 -10.23 5.23 21.57
CA THR A 397 -10.03 4.57 20.28
C THR A 397 -9.33 3.23 20.42
N ARG A 398 -8.31 3.12 21.29
CA ARG A 398 -7.63 1.85 21.59
C ARG A 398 -8.60 0.80 22.15
N ASN A 399 -9.39 1.19 23.15
CA ASN A 399 -10.41 0.30 23.73
C ASN A 399 -11.44 -0.16 22.69
N MET A 400 -11.88 0.76 21.81
CA MET A 400 -12.79 0.43 20.72
C MET A 400 -12.17 -0.56 19.73
N MET A 401 -10.90 -0.37 19.34
CA MET A 401 -10.20 -1.30 18.45
C MET A 401 -10.11 -2.69 19.07
N ILE A 402 -9.65 -2.80 20.32
CA ILE A 402 -9.53 -4.09 21.01
C ILE A 402 -10.90 -4.77 21.12
N LYS A 403 -11.95 -4.04 21.50
CA LYS A 403 -13.31 -4.56 21.58
C LYS A 403 -13.83 -5.08 20.24
N ASN A 404 -13.67 -4.30 19.16
CA ASN A 404 -14.14 -4.71 17.83
C ASN A 404 -13.38 -5.92 17.31
N MET A 405 -12.07 -5.98 17.57
CA MET A 405 -11.22 -7.09 17.18
C MET A 405 -11.58 -8.38 17.92
N ASN A 406 -11.76 -8.33 19.24
CA ASN A 406 -12.19 -9.50 20.03
C ASN A 406 -13.56 -10.01 19.58
N SER A 407 -14.52 -9.11 19.36
CA SER A 407 -15.84 -9.47 18.82
C SER A 407 -15.74 -10.18 17.47
N MET A 408 -14.80 -9.81 16.61
CA MET A 408 -14.59 -10.53 15.35
C MET A 408 -13.94 -11.90 15.55
N PHE A 409 -13.04 -12.05 16.51
CA PHE A 409 -12.47 -13.36 16.83
C PHE A 409 -13.48 -14.29 17.49
N GLU A 410 -14.40 -13.77 18.31
CA GLU A 410 -15.51 -14.54 18.89
C GLU A 410 -16.48 -15.05 17.80
N GLU A 411 -16.70 -14.28 16.74
CA GLU A 411 -17.49 -14.69 15.57
C GLU A 411 -16.79 -15.77 14.72
N LEU A 412 -15.45 -15.79 14.73
CA LEU A 412 -14.65 -16.82 14.10
C LEU A 412 -14.61 -18.03 15.04
N ASP A 413 -15.60 -18.92 14.97
CA ASP A 413 -15.69 -20.15 15.78
C ASP A 413 -14.38 -20.96 15.71
N SER A 414 -13.51 -20.84 16.72
CA SER A 414 -12.15 -21.36 16.62
C SER A 414 -11.46 -21.62 17.96
N ASN A 415 -10.67 -22.70 17.98
CA ASN A 415 -9.96 -23.22 19.14
C ASN A 415 -8.57 -22.56 19.37
N PHE A 416 -8.42 -21.25 19.13
CA PHE A 416 -7.18 -20.54 19.41
C PHE A 416 -7.30 -19.59 20.60
N GLN A 417 -6.17 -19.34 21.27
CA GLN A 417 -6.08 -18.37 22.34
C GLN A 417 -5.57 -17.02 21.81
N VAL A 418 -6.26 -15.92 22.15
CA VAL A 418 -5.78 -14.57 21.88
C VAL A 418 -4.97 -14.06 23.07
N LEU A 419 -3.76 -13.58 22.81
CA LEU A 419 -2.89 -12.94 23.79
C LEU A 419 -2.65 -11.49 23.40
N MET A 420 -3.10 -10.57 24.25
CA MET A 420 -2.95 -9.12 24.06
C MET A 420 -1.71 -8.62 24.78
N ASP A 421 -0.89 -7.83 24.07
CA ASP A 421 0.35 -7.22 24.55
C ASP A 421 1.32 -8.18 25.28
N PRO A 422 1.53 -9.42 24.77
CA PRO A 422 2.34 -10.39 25.49
C PRO A 422 3.78 -9.90 25.66
N SER A 423 4.38 -10.29 26.78
CA SER A 423 5.81 -10.16 27.05
C SER A 423 6.63 -11.06 26.13
N ALA A 424 7.93 -10.78 26.02
CA ALA A 424 8.84 -11.64 25.26
C ALA A 424 8.88 -13.08 25.80
N GLU A 425 8.75 -13.25 27.13
CA GLU A 425 8.70 -14.57 27.77
C GLU A 425 7.42 -15.33 27.44
N GLU A 426 6.26 -14.66 27.44
CA GLU A 426 4.99 -15.28 27.03
C GLU A 426 5.02 -15.70 25.57
N LEU A 427 5.57 -14.87 24.68
CA LEU A 427 5.75 -15.21 23.26
C LEU A 427 6.71 -16.39 23.06
N HIS A 428 7.80 -16.45 23.83
CA HIS A 428 8.71 -17.60 23.84
C HIS A 428 8.00 -18.89 24.26
N ASN A 429 7.16 -18.81 25.29
CA ASN A 429 6.37 -19.95 25.76
C ASN A 429 5.29 -20.39 24.75
N VAL A 430 4.71 -19.47 23.99
CA VAL A 430 3.80 -19.77 22.87
C VAL A 430 4.56 -20.48 21.75
N ALA A 431 5.72 -19.95 21.37
CA ALA A 431 6.54 -20.48 20.29
C ALA A 431 6.94 -21.95 20.53
N LYS A 432 7.20 -22.35 21.79
CA LYS A 432 7.51 -23.74 22.16
C LYS A 432 6.33 -24.72 22.03
N LYS A 433 5.10 -24.23 21.87
CA LYS A 433 3.87 -25.03 21.81
C LYS A 433 3.35 -25.21 20.38
N VAL A 434 4.06 -24.70 19.39
CA VAL A 434 3.67 -24.73 17.97
C VAL A 434 4.89 -25.09 17.11
N ASP A 435 4.66 -25.60 15.91
CA ASP A 435 5.74 -25.91 14.97
C ASP A 435 6.29 -24.66 14.29
N TYR A 436 5.42 -23.69 13.99
CA TYR A 436 5.79 -22.45 13.30
C TYR A 436 5.11 -21.21 13.88
N VAL A 437 5.86 -20.12 13.92
CA VAL A 437 5.32 -18.79 14.24
C VAL A 437 5.25 -17.95 12.97
N LEU A 438 4.05 -17.56 12.55
CA LEU A 438 3.84 -16.59 11.48
C LEU A 438 4.03 -15.19 12.05
N GLY A 439 5.22 -14.63 11.86
CA GLY A 439 5.64 -13.35 12.43
C GLY A 439 5.97 -12.31 11.37
N GLU A 440 5.88 -11.04 11.73
CA GLU A 440 6.37 -9.94 10.89
C GLU A 440 7.86 -9.67 11.18
N PHE A 441 8.63 -9.10 10.25
CA PHE A 441 10.06 -8.81 10.47
C PHE A 441 10.35 -8.00 11.75
N ILE A 442 9.48 -7.06 12.12
CA ILE A 442 9.61 -6.29 13.38
C ILE A 442 9.52 -7.15 14.64
N THR A 443 8.93 -8.34 14.52
CA THR A 443 8.92 -9.37 15.55
C THR A 443 10.27 -10.11 15.55
N SER A 444 10.84 -10.45 14.39
CA SER A 444 12.00 -11.36 14.18
C SER A 444 13.23 -11.20 15.12
N PRO A 445 13.79 -10.00 15.36
CA PRO A 445 15.04 -9.85 16.11
C PRO A 445 14.88 -9.76 17.64
N VAL A 446 13.65 -9.68 18.15
CA VAL A 446 13.40 -9.94 19.58
C VAL A 446 13.64 -11.43 19.89
N TYR A 447 13.58 -12.31 18.88
CA TYR A 447 13.56 -13.76 19.04
C TYR A 447 14.79 -14.50 18.47
N GLU A 448 15.64 -13.82 17.70
CA GLU A 448 16.88 -14.41 17.11
C GLU A 448 17.92 -14.84 18.14
N LYS A 449 17.80 -14.45 19.42
CA LYS A 449 18.73 -14.89 20.48
C LYS A 449 18.52 -16.34 20.93
N ALA A 450 17.43 -17.00 20.53
CA ALA A 450 17.05 -18.27 21.13
C ALA A 450 17.30 -19.52 20.27
N ASP A 451 17.72 -19.44 19.00
CA ASP A 451 18.04 -20.57 18.08
C ASP A 451 16.99 -21.72 17.98
N GLU A 452 15.86 -21.63 18.68
CA GLU A 452 14.89 -22.72 18.91
C GLU A 452 13.51 -22.43 18.27
N ILE A 453 13.27 -21.23 17.73
CA ILE A 453 11.93 -20.81 17.25
C ILE A 453 11.90 -20.72 15.70
N PRO A 454 11.12 -21.58 15.01
CA PRO A 454 10.90 -21.47 13.57
C PRO A 454 9.93 -20.32 13.24
N ILE A 455 10.44 -19.09 13.21
CA ILE A 455 9.66 -17.93 12.73
C ILE A 455 9.64 -17.94 11.20
N LEU A 456 8.44 -17.95 10.65
CA LEU A 456 8.17 -17.72 9.24
C LEU A 456 7.84 -16.23 9.08
N ASP A 457 8.77 -15.47 8.48
CA ASP A 457 8.53 -14.06 8.18
C ASP A 457 7.46 -13.92 7.09
N VAL A 458 6.28 -13.47 7.50
CA VAL A 458 5.12 -13.23 6.62
C VAL A 458 5.01 -11.77 6.18
N THR A 459 5.94 -10.89 6.55
CA THR A 459 5.93 -9.49 6.09
C THR A 459 5.94 -9.36 4.56
N PRO A 460 6.76 -10.13 3.81
CA PRO A 460 6.72 -10.11 2.35
C PRO A 460 5.37 -10.56 1.75
N LEU A 461 4.56 -11.28 2.53
CA LEU A 461 3.25 -11.79 2.10
C LEU A 461 2.12 -10.79 2.39
N SER A 462 2.41 -9.72 3.15
CA SER A 462 1.39 -8.76 3.57
C SER A 462 0.73 -8.00 2.41
N ASP A 463 1.46 -7.78 1.32
CA ASP A 463 0.95 -7.16 0.09
C ASP A 463 -0.06 -8.06 -0.63
N LEU A 464 0.15 -9.38 -0.62
CA LEU A 464 -0.78 -10.34 -1.23
C LEU A 464 -2.15 -10.30 -0.54
N LEU A 465 -2.17 -10.14 0.78
CA LEU A 465 -3.39 -10.03 1.58
C LEU A 465 -4.20 -8.75 1.33
N TYR A 466 -3.67 -7.76 0.61
CA TYR A 466 -4.42 -6.56 0.22
C TYR A 466 -5.12 -6.70 -1.12
N ARG A 467 -4.72 -7.68 -1.93
CA ARG A 467 -5.23 -7.90 -3.29
C ARG A 467 -6.58 -8.63 -3.25
N THR A 468 -7.43 -8.39 -4.23
CA THR A 468 -8.76 -9.00 -4.37
C THR A 468 -8.69 -10.08 -5.45
N SER A 469 -8.11 -11.24 -5.12
CA SER A 469 -7.87 -12.31 -6.09
C SER A 469 -7.86 -13.69 -5.41
N PHE A 470 -8.68 -14.61 -5.92
CA PHE A 470 -8.72 -16.03 -5.54
C PHE A 470 -7.36 -16.69 -5.78
N GLY A 471 -6.74 -16.45 -6.94
CA GLY A 471 -5.43 -17.01 -7.28
C GLY A 471 -4.33 -16.57 -6.32
N ILE A 472 -4.39 -15.34 -5.81
CA ILE A 472 -3.44 -14.83 -4.82
C ILE A 472 -3.57 -15.55 -3.47
N ILE A 473 -4.77 -15.96 -3.06
CA ILE A 473 -4.95 -16.78 -1.85
C ILE A 473 -4.28 -18.15 -2.01
N VAL A 474 -4.39 -18.76 -3.19
CA VAL A 474 -3.66 -20.00 -3.51
C VAL A 474 -2.16 -19.78 -3.46
N GLU A 475 -1.65 -18.70 -4.06
CA GLU A 475 -0.21 -18.42 -4.05
C GLU A 475 0.33 -18.13 -2.64
N LEU A 476 -0.44 -17.43 -1.81
CA LEU A 476 -0.14 -17.24 -0.39
C LEU A 476 0.02 -18.60 0.31
N GLY A 477 -0.92 -19.53 0.09
CA GLY A 477 -0.87 -20.87 0.65
C GLY A 477 0.31 -21.71 0.15
N ARG A 478 0.60 -21.67 -1.16
CA ARG A 478 1.78 -22.31 -1.75
C ARG A 478 3.07 -21.76 -1.14
N ARG A 479 3.13 -20.45 -0.93
CA ARG A 479 4.30 -19.81 -0.34
C ARG A 479 4.48 -20.24 1.12
N LEU A 480 3.40 -20.30 1.89
CA LEU A 480 3.46 -20.81 3.26
C LEU A 480 3.95 -22.26 3.30
N VAL A 481 3.45 -23.14 2.42
CA VAL A 481 3.92 -24.52 2.28
C VAL A 481 5.40 -24.60 1.90
N ARG A 482 5.88 -23.74 0.97
CA ARG A 482 7.32 -23.69 0.64
C ARG A 482 8.15 -23.27 1.85
N MET A 483 7.65 -22.32 2.64
CA MET A 483 8.31 -21.84 3.86
C MET A 483 8.36 -22.91 4.96
N THR A 484 7.36 -23.79 5.07
CA THR A 484 7.41 -24.92 6.02
C THR A 484 8.32 -26.05 5.54
N ASN A 485 8.44 -26.28 4.23
CA ASN A 485 9.34 -27.31 3.66
C ASN A 485 10.81 -26.88 3.59
N SER A 486 11.06 -25.57 3.62
CA SER A 486 12.40 -24.98 3.68
C SER A 486 12.34 -23.86 4.70
N PRO A 487 12.15 -24.20 6.00
CA PRO A 487 12.15 -23.19 7.04
C PRO A 487 13.51 -22.55 6.96
N GLY A 488 13.52 -21.27 6.57
CA GLY A 488 14.72 -20.49 6.47
C GLY A 488 15.31 -20.42 7.86
N ARG A 489 16.08 -21.45 8.26
CA ARG A 489 17.07 -21.33 9.30
C ARG A 489 18.02 -20.33 8.71
N ASN A 490 17.82 -19.06 9.04
CA ASN A 490 18.74 -18.00 8.71
C ASN A 490 19.98 -18.30 9.56
N LYS A 491 20.80 -19.28 9.13
CA LYS A 491 22.03 -19.74 9.82
C LYS A 491 23.09 -18.64 9.84
N ARG A 492 22.76 -17.46 9.33
CA ARG A 492 23.60 -16.27 9.32
C ARG A 492 23.22 -15.45 10.53
N HIS A 493 23.98 -15.56 11.60
CA HIS A 493 24.00 -14.55 12.66
C HIS A 493 24.58 -13.27 12.06
N LEU A 494 23.73 -12.44 11.45
CA LEU A 494 24.14 -11.15 10.92
C LEU A 494 24.66 -10.29 12.07
N ILE A 495 25.63 -9.41 11.82
CA ILE A 495 26.15 -8.51 12.87
C ILE A 495 25.01 -7.71 13.54
N VAL A 496 23.98 -7.35 12.75
CA VAL A 496 22.80 -6.64 13.26
C VAL A 496 22.03 -7.44 14.32
N SER A 497 21.97 -8.78 14.23
CA SER A 497 21.24 -9.60 15.21
C SER A 497 21.92 -9.68 16.58
N ARG A 498 23.17 -9.22 16.69
CA ARG A 498 23.93 -9.21 17.95
C ARG A 498 23.69 -7.97 18.81
N PHE A 499 23.05 -6.93 18.28
CA PHE A 499 22.77 -5.74 19.07
C PHE A 499 21.59 -5.96 20.01
N ASP A 500 21.65 -5.31 21.16
CA ASP A 500 20.48 -5.19 22.02
C ASP A 500 19.54 -4.13 21.44
N TYR A 501 18.36 -4.55 21.03
CA TYR A 501 17.30 -3.68 20.56
C TYR A 501 16.33 -3.32 21.68
N ASP A 502 15.79 -2.10 21.64
CA ASP A 502 14.73 -1.65 22.53
C ASP A 502 13.40 -2.23 22.03
N SER A 503 12.83 -3.19 22.76
CA SER A 503 11.44 -3.63 22.58
C SER A 503 10.57 -2.74 23.47
N PRO A 504 9.93 -1.67 22.95
CA PRO A 504 9.02 -1.67 21.78
C PRO A 504 9.43 -0.76 20.57
N TYR A 505 10.66 -0.29 20.51
CA TYR A 505 11.15 0.69 19.52
C TYR A 505 12.02 0.09 18.41
N TYR A 506 12.04 -1.23 18.21
CA TYR A 506 12.77 -1.89 17.12
C TYR A 506 12.57 -1.19 15.75
N PRO A 507 13.63 -0.99 14.93
CA PRO A 507 15.03 -1.42 15.09
C PRO A 507 15.94 -0.49 15.91
N MET A 508 15.40 0.32 16.82
CA MET A 508 16.23 1.15 17.70
C MET A 508 17.00 0.31 18.70
N LEU A 509 18.27 0.65 18.91
CA LEU A 509 19.12 0.00 19.91
C LEU A 509 18.64 0.35 21.32
N LYS A 510 18.80 -0.58 22.26
CA LYS A 510 18.55 -0.42 23.69
C LYS A 510 19.65 0.44 24.32
N ASP A 511 19.61 1.72 24.00
CA ASP A 511 20.53 2.74 24.47
C ASP A 511 19.73 3.88 25.09
N SER A 512 20.02 4.20 26.35
CA SER A 512 19.30 5.24 27.09
C SER A 512 19.32 6.59 26.37
N ARG A 513 20.36 6.91 25.59
CA ARG A 513 20.45 8.14 24.79
C ARG A 513 19.44 8.14 23.65
N ILE A 514 19.24 6.99 22.99
CA ILE A 514 18.26 6.84 21.92
C ILE A 514 16.84 6.91 22.51
N THR A 515 16.57 6.17 23.58
CA THR A 515 15.25 6.18 24.23
C THR A 515 14.92 7.57 24.79
N SER A 516 15.89 8.30 25.35
CA SER A 516 15.71 9.70 25.78
C SER A 516 15.46 10.65 24.60
N SER A 517 16.17 10.49 23.48
CA SER A 517 15.94 11.29 22.27
C SER A 517 14.54 11.06 21.69
N ILE A 518 14.09 9.80 21.64
CA ILE A 518 12.75 9.40 21.21
C ILE A 518 11.70 9.97 22.16
N SER A 519 11.91 9.83 23.47
CA SER A 519 10.99 10.38 24.49
C SER A 519 10.91 11.90 24.39
N MET A 520 12.04 12.59 24.19
CA MET A 520 12.10 14.01 23.93
C MET A 520 11.37 14.38 22.62
N TRP A 521 11.59 13.66 21.52
CA TRP A 521 10.90 13.89 20.26
C TRP A 521 9.38 13.72 20.42
N HIS A 522 8.93 12.64 21.07
CA HIS A 522 7.53 12.42 21.39
C HIS A 522 6.98 13.46 22.38
N GLY A 523 7.82 13.97 23.27
CA GLY A 523 7.50 14.98 24.28
C GLY A 523 7.47 16.41 23.74
N ILE A 524 8.27 16.76 22.73
CA ILE A 524 8.36 18.12 22.17
C ILE A 524 7.53 18.25 20.91
N TRP A 525 7.74 17.36 19.93
CA TRP A 525 7.10 17.47 18.62
C TRP A 525 5.70 16.88 18.57
N ARG A 526 5.37 15.97 19.50
CA ARG A 526 4.02 15.40 19.62
C ARG A 526 3.30 15.82 20.90
N ALA A 527 3.85 16.64 21.78
CA ALA A 527 3.13 17.12 22.97
C ALA A 527 2.74 18.59 22.87
N ASN A 528 1.45 18.79 22.61
CA ASN A 528 0.65 19.78 23.33
C ASN A 528 -0.58 19.07 23.93
N SER A 529 -0.37 17.90 24.56
CA SER A 529 -1.38 17.05 25.20
C SER A 529 -1.95 17.58 26.52
N MET A 530 -1.84 18.88 26.78
CA MET A 530 -2.60 19.57 27.82
C MET A 530 -3.18 20.90 27.29
N ARG A 531 -4.37 20.83 26.68
CA ARG A 531 -5.44 21.80 26.94
C ARG A 531 -6.48 20.98 27.71
N GLY A 532 -6.59 21.14 29.01
CA GLY A 532 -7.41 22.21 29.56
C GLY A 532 -8.66 21.56 30.14
N GLY A 533 -8.46 20.82 31.24
CA GLY A 533 -9.54 20.65 32.20
C GLY A 533 -9.66 21.97 32.95
N SER A 534 -10.64 22.77 32.55
CA SER A 534 -11.24 23.85 33.33
C SER A 534 -12.70 23.92 32.93
#